data_AF-A0A3B8TQ29-F1
#
_entry.id   AF-A0A3B8TQ29-F1
#
_cell.length_a   1.000
_cell.length_b   1.000
_cell.length_c   1.000
_cell.angle_alpha   90.00
_cell.angle_beta   90.00
_cell.angle_gamma   90.00
#
_symmetry.space_group_name_H-M   'P 1'
#
loop_
_entity.id
_entity.type
_entity.pdbx_description
1 polymer ?
#
loop_
_entity_poly.entity_id
_entity_poly.type
_entity_poly.pdbx_seq_one_letter_code
_entity_poly.pdbx_strand_id
1 'polypeptide(L)' 'MKKILIIAGAVLMALSAFAQAPEQFSYQAVIRDAQGDLVSNQSITVNISILEGNSTGTTVFEEE' A
#
# COMPACT_ATOMS: atom_id res chain seq x y z
N MET A 1 -30.66 -11.28 26.65
CA MET A 1 -29.25 -11.36 27.11
C MET A 1 -28.32 -11.91 26.02
N LYS A 2 -28.47 -13.15 25.54
CA LYS A 2 -27.60 -13.71 24.48
C LYS A 2 -27.52 -12.87 23.19
N LYS A 3 -28.65 -12.35 22.71
CA LYS A 3 -28.71 -11.48 21.51
C LYS A 3 -27.94 -10.16 21.68
N ILE A 4 -28.01 -9.56 22.88
CA ILE A 4 -27.30 -8.31 23.20
C ILE A 4 -25.79 -8.55 23.22
N LEU A 5 -25.35 -9.67 23.79
CA LEU A 5 -23.93 -10.04 23.80
C LEU A 5 -23.38 -10.29 22.38
N ILE A 6 -24.15 -10.93 21.51
CA ILE A 6 -23.77 -11.14 20.10
C ILE A 6 -23.65 -9.81 19.36
N ILE A 7 -24.62 -8.91 19.53
CA ILE A 7 -24.58 -7.58 18.89
C ILE A 7 -23.40 -6.77 19.41
N ALA A 8 -23.16 -6.75 20.72
CA ALA A 8 -22.01 -6.07 21.31
C ALA A 8 -20.69 -6.63 20.79
N GLY A 9 -20.57 -7.96 20.67
CA GLY A 9 -19.41 -8.62 20.09
C GLY A 9 -19.18 -8.27 18.61
N ALA A 10 -20.25 -8.22 17.81
CA ALA A 10 -20.16 -7.83 16.41
C ALA A 10 -19.74 -6.36 16.24
N VAL A 11 -20.25 -5.46 17.08
CA VAL A 11 -19.85 -4.03 17.09
C VAL A 11 -18.39 -3.90 17.48
N LEU A 12 -17.92 -4.62 18.51
CA LEU A 12 -16.51 -4.61 18.91
C LEU A 12 -15.58 -5.10 17.80
N MET A 13 -15.95 -6.18 17.10
CA MET A 13 -15.17 -6.68 15.95
C MET A 13 -15.10 -5.65 14.82
N ALA A 14 -16.21 -5.00 14.49
CA ALA A 14 -16.25 -3.98 13.45
C ALA A 14 -15.38 -2.76 13.80
N LEU A 15 -15.35 -2.35 15.07
CA LEU A 15 -14.48 -1.26 15.54
C LEU A 15 -12.99 -1.62 15.53
N SER A 16 -12.65 -2.91 15.55
CA SER A 16 -11.27 -3.39 15.50
C SER A 16 -10.74 -3.67 14.09
N ALA A 17 -11.58 -3.55 13.06
CA ALA A 17 -11.20 -3.78 11.68
C ALA A 17 -10.48 -2.55 11.11
N PHE A 18 -9.14 -2.58 11.08
CA PHE A 18 -8.32 -1.60 10.38
C PHE A 18 -8.12 -2.04 8.93
N ALA A 19 -8.19 -1.10 7.97
CA ALA A 19 -7.81 -1.39 6.59
C ALA A 19 -6.28 -1.51 6.51
N GLN A 20 -5.78 -2.67 6.10
CA GLN A 20 -4.36 -2.84 5.79
C GLN A 20 -4.08 -2.32 4.37
N ALA A 21 -2.93 -1.70 4.18
CA ALA A 21 -2.42 -1.44 2.83
C ALA A 21 -2.27 -2.79 2.10
N PRO A 22 -2.69 -2.90 0.82
CA PRO A 22 -2.44 -4.10 0.03
C PRO A 22 -0.97 -4.49 0.10
N GLU A 23 -0.67 -5.73 0.46
CA GLU A 23 0.72 -6.23 0.54
C GLU A 23 1.37 -6.41 -0.84
N GLN A 24 0.58 -6.27 -1.92
CA GLN A 24 1.07 -6.42 -3.27
C GLN A 24 0.37 -5.45 -4.20
N PHE A 25 1.16 -4.76 -5.01
CA PHE A 25 0.69 -3.91 -6.10
C PHE A 25 1.31 -4.39 -7.41
N SER A 26 0.46 -4.64 -8.42
CA SER A 26 0.98 -4.87 -9.76
C SER A 26 1.45 -3.54 -10.36
N TYR A 27 2.73 -3.44 -10.68
CA TYR A 27 3.30 -2.28 -11.36
C TYR A 27 4.05 -2.69 -12.62
N GLN A 28 4.01 -1.82 -13.63
CA GLN A 28 4.83 -1.93 -14.83
C GLN A 28 5.41 -0.55 -15.13
N ALA A 29 6.72 -0.48 -15.30
CA ALA A 29 7.44 0.74 -15.61
C ALA A 29 8.19 0.60 -16.93
N VAL A 30 8.30 1.72 -17.67
CA VAL A 30 9.15 1.86 -18.84
C VAL A 30 10.16 2.97 -18.55
N ILE A 31 11.44 2.61 -18.44
CA ILE A 31 12.49 3.55 -18.10
C ILE A 31 13.07 4.17 -19.36
N ARG A 32 13.15 5.51 -19.38
CA ARG A 32 13.73 6.31 -20.46
C ARG A 32 14.76 7.28 -19.92
N ASP A 33 15.75 7.62 -20.73
CA ASP A 33 16.75 8.62 -20.39
C ASP A 33 16.26 10.05 -20.70
N ALA A 34 17.15 11.04 -20.50
CA ALA A 34 16.86 12.46 -20.74
C ALA A 34 16.64 12.80 -22.24
N GLN A 35 17.01 11.91 -23.15
CA GLN A 35 16.80 12.03 -24.60
C GLN A 35 15.49 11.34 -25.04
N GLY A 36 14.89 10.55 -24.15
CA GLY A 36 13.66 9.79 -24.39
C GLY A 36 13.91 8.37 -24.89
N ASP A 37 15.15 7.93 -24.97
CA ASP A 37 15.54 6.60 -25.43
C ASP A 37 15.28 5.55 -24.34
N LEU A 38 14.99 4.31 -24.75
CA LEU A 38 14.75 3.21 -23.82
C LEU A 38 16.04 2.80 -23.12
N VAL A 39 16.02 2.79 -21.78
CA VAL A 39 17.10 2.21 -20.98
C VAL A 39 16.91 0.70 -20.99
N SER A 40 17.66 0.01 -21.85
CA SER A 40 17.62 -1.45 -22.03
C SER A 40 18.87 -2.13 -21.46
N ASN A 41 18.73 -3.41 -21.08
CA ASN A 41 19.83 -4.26 -20.57
C ASN A 41 20.61 -3.68 -19.38
N GLN A 42 19.94 -2.92 -18.51
CA GLN A 42 20.53 -2.34 -17.32
C GLN A 42 19.80 -2.84 -16.07
N SER A 43 20.57 -3.14 -15.02
CA SER A 43 20.00 -3.45 -13.71
C SER A 43 19.48 -2.16 -13.08
N ILE A 44 18.21 -2.17 -12.66
CA ILE A 44 17.54 -1.04 -12.03
C ILE A 44 16.92 -1.53 -10.74
N THR A 45 17.12 -0.79 -9.66
CA THR A 45 16.45 -1.02 -8.38
C THR A 45 15.22 -0.12 -8.32
N VAL A 46 14.08 -0.68 -7.92
CA VAL A 46 12.81 0.04 -7.77
C VAL A 46 12.39 -0.07 -6.33
N ASN A 47 12.23 1.06 -5.64
CA ASN A 47 11.63 1.10 -4.32
C ASN A 47 10.25 1.77 -4.44
N ILE A 48 9.24 1.16 -3.85
CA ILE A 48 7.87 1.67 -3.85
C ILE A 48 7.47 1.94 -2.40
N SER A 49 6.99 3.16 -2.15
CA SER A 49 6.44 3.54 -0.85
C SER A 49 5.06 4.19 -0.98
N ILE A 50 4.21 3.97 0.03
CA ILE A 50 2.90 4.62 0.17
C ILE A 50 2.97 5.60 1.33
N LEU A 51 2.69 6.87 1.04
CA LEU A 51 2.67 7.95 2.03
C LEU A 51 1.22 8.28 2.42
N GLU A 52 0.96 8.41 3.72
CA GLU A 52 -0.37 8.74 4.23
C GLU A 52 -0.66 10.24 4.15
N GLY A 53 -1.79 10.60 3.55
CA GLY A 53 -2.37 11.96 3.59
C GLY A 53 -1.77 12.97 2.61
N ASN A 54 -0.44 13.03 2.44
CA ASN A 54 0.21 13.93 1.48
C ASN A 54 1.61 13.43 1.04
N SER A 55 2.24 14.14 0.10
CA SER A 55 3.56 13.79 -0.49
C SER A 55 4.74 13.83 0.48
N THR A 56 4.54 14.35 1.69
CA THR A 56 5.52 14.36 2.80
C THR A 56 4.99 13.62 4.03
N GLY A 57 3.92 12.83 3.85
CA GLY A 57 3.27 12.07 4.90
C GLY A 57 4.12 10.91 5.39
N THR A 58 3.62 10.23 6.41
CA THR A 58 4.28 9.03 6.96
C THR A 58 4.21 7.89 5.96
N THR A 59 5.33 7.18 5.77
CA THR A 59 5.35 5.93 5.00
C THR A 59 4.59 4.85 5.75
N VAL A 60 3.52 4.33 5.13
CA VAL A 60 2.69 3.24 5.70
C VAL A 60 2.93 1.89 5.03
N PHE A 61 3.64 1.88 3.91
CA PHE A 61 4.08 0.68 3.20
C PHE A 61 5.37 0.99 2.43
N GLU A 62 6.29 0.04 2.40
CA GLU A 62 7.53 0.10 1.64
C GLU A 62 7.88 -1.30 1.11
N GLU A 63 8.18 -1.39 -0.19
CA GLU A 63 8.63 -2.61 -0.88
C GLU A 63 9.96 -2.29 -1.58
N GLU A 64 10.96 -3.13 -1.34
CA GLU A 64 12.29 -3.11 -1.99
C GLU A 64 12.36 -3.99 -3.24
#